data_AF-A0A256WFP9-F1
#
_entry.id   AF-A0A256WFP9-F1
#
_cell.length_a   1.000
_cell.length_b   1.000
_cell.length_c   1.000
_cell.angle_alpha   90.00
_cell.angle_beta   90.00
_cell.angle_gamma   90.00
#
_symmetry.space_group_name_H-M   'P 1'
#
loop_
_entity.id
_entity.type
_entity.pdbx_description
1 polymer ?
#
loop_
_entity_poly.entity_id
_entity_poly.type
_entity_poly.pdbx_seq_one_letter_code
_entity_poly.pdbx_strand_id
1 'polypeptide(L)'
;MPIDLLIKKAKSLGMDKLALTDINNTTGLPDFIKAAKEANIKPIAGVDVRNSNQFLYHYQLQHKSYPTEAPKLKEVFIIYPLHHFPQGQLQDNEFIGVRKREINQLYRYKNKPLLKRMLI
;
A
#
# COMPACT_ATOMS: atom_id res chain seq x y z
N MET A 1 13.84 9.58 -2.14
CA MET A 1 13.43 10.91 -1.65
C MET A 1 13.66 10.92 -0.14
N PRO A 2 14.37 11.92 0.42
CA PRO A 2 14.57 12.04 1.86
C PRO A 2 13.26 12.12 2.65
N ILE A 3 13.25 11.58 3.86
CA ILE A 3 12.08 11.55 4.76
C ILE A 3 11.56 12.96 5.04
N ASP A 4 12.44 13.93 5.31
CA ASP A 4 12.02 15.30 5.60
C ASP A 4 11.26 15.96 4.45
N LEU A 5 11.71 15.72 3.21
CA LEU A 5 11.04 16.25 2.02
C LEU A 5 9.68 15.57 1.80
N LEU A 6 9.59 14.27 2.10
CA LEU A 6 8.34 13.52 2.06
C LEU A 6 7.33 14.11 3.05
N ILE A 7 7.74 14.32 4.31
CA ILE A 7 6.88 14.88 5.37
C ILE A 7 6.45 16.33 5.04
N LYS A 8 7.39 17.18 4.59
CA LYS A 8 7.08 18.56 4.18
C LYS A 8 6.06 18.60 3.05
N LYS A 9 6.22 17.74 2.05
CA LYS A 9 5.29 17.65 0.92
C LYS A 9 3.92 17.17 1.38
N ALA A 10 3.84 16.13 2.19
CA ALA A 10 2.58 15.64 2.75
C ALA A 10 1.84 16.75 3.53
N LYS A 11 2.57 17.52 4.34
CA LYS A 11 2.01 18.67 5.08
C LYS A 11 1.49 19.77 4.15
N SER A 12 2.24 20.13 3.11
CA SER A 12 1.80 21.13 2.12
C SER A 12 0.55 20.70 1.34
N LEU A 13 0.29 19.40 1.25
CA LEU A 13 -0.88 18.82 0.61
C LEU A 13 -2.05 18.61 1.59
N GLY A 14 -1.90 19.00 2.86
CA GLY A 14 -2.94 18.87 3.88
C GLY A 14 -3.24 17.43 4.28
N MET A 15 -2.23 16.54 4.25
CA MET A 15 -2.40 15.13 4.63
C MET A 15 -2.21 14.91 6.13
N ASP A 16 -3.20 14.33 6.80
CA ASP A 16 -3.16 14.03 8.26
C ASP A 16 -2.52 12.66 8.56
N LYS A 17 -2.40 11.80 7.56
CA LYS A 17 -1.91 10.42 7.66
C LYS A 17 -0.98 10.13 6.49
N LEU A 18 0.09 9.39 6.73
CA LEU A 18 1.04 9.04 5.68
C LEU A 18 1.62 7.65 5.93
N ALA A 19 1.71 6.85 4.87
CA ALA A 19 2.36 5.54 4.90
C ALA A 19 3.76 5.59 4.29
N LEU A 20 4.73 4.93 4.92
CA LEU A 20 6.03 4.64 4.33
C LEU A 20 6.10 3.15 4.04
N THR A 21 6.34 2.79 2.79
CA THR A 21 6.39 1.40 2.29
C THR A 21 7.64 1.21 1.43
N ASP A 22 8.81 1.15 2.06
CA ASP A 22 10.07 0.89 1.35
C ASP A 22 10.12 -0.54 0.81
N ILE A 23 10.81 -0.72 -0.32
CA ILE A 23 10.91 -2.04 -0.96
C ILE A 23 11.85 -2.93 -0.14
N ASN A 24 11.33 -4.04 0.39
CA ASN A 24 12.05 -5.03 1.20
C ASN A 24 12.83 -4.46 2.39
N ASN A 25 12.50 -3.25 2.85
CA ASN A 25 13.26 -2.54 3.85
C ASN A 25 12.33 -1.84 4.84
N THR A 26 12.66 -1.92 6.12
CA THR A 26 11.95 -1.25 7.21
C THR A 26 12.86 -0.36 8.06
N THR A 27 14.16 -0.26 7.73
CA THR A 27 15.14 0.52 8.50
C THR A 27 14.86 2.02 8.50
N GLY A 28 14.16 2.56 7.50
CA GLY A 28 13.74 3.97 7.47
C GLY A 28 12.53 4.30 8.34
N LEU A 29 11.85 3.29 8.91
CA LEU A 29 10.63 3.51 9.71
C LEU A 29 10.85 4.32 11.00
N PRO A 30 11.92 4.10 11.80
CA PRO A 30 12.12 4.86 13.04
C PRO A 30 12.23 6.37 12.77
N ASP A 31 13.05 6.77 11.81
CA ASP A 31 13.23 8.17 11.43
C ASP A 31 11.95 8.77 10.85
N PHE A 32 11.24 8.00 10.02
CA PHE A 32 9.95 8.40 9.46
C PHE A 32 8.89 8.61 10.54
N ILE A 33 8.76 7.68 11.50
CA ILE A 33 7.79 7.77 12.59
C ILE A 33 8.07 9.02 13.43
N LYS A 34 9.34 9.29 13.73
CA LYS A 34 9.74 10.48 14.49
C LYS A 34 9.36 11.76 13.73
N ALA A 35 9.81 11.90 12.48
CA ALA A 35 9.56 13.09 11.67
C ALA A 35 8.06 13.33 11.41
N ALA A 36 7.29 12.26 11.17
CA ALA A 36 5.84 12.35 10.98
C ALA A 36 5.12 12.86 12.24
N LYS A 37 5.47 12.31 13.41
CA LYS A 37 4.89 12.73 14.69
C LYS A 37 5.18 14.21 14.99
N GLU A 38 6.41 14.66 14.78
CA GLU A 38 6.81 16.07 14.93
C GLU A 38 6.02 17.01 14.00
N ALA A 39 5.64 16.51 12.81
CA ALA A 39 4.82 17.25 11.86
C ALA A 39 3.31 17.17 12.10
N ASN A 40 2.85 16.49 13.16
CA ASN A 40 1.44 16.15 13.43
C ASN A 40 0.77 15.32 12.32
N ILE A 41 1.55 14.46 11.66
CA ILE A 41 1.06 13.49 10.69
C ILE A 41 1.07 12.12 11.36
N LYS A 42 -0.04 11.38 11.33
CA LYS A 42 -0.09 10.00 11.84
C LYS A 42 0.70 9.09 10.88
N PRO A 43 1.85 8.51 11.32
CA PRO A 43 2.60 7.59 10.47
C PRO A 43 1.90 6.24 10.40
N ILE A 44 1.95 5.62 9.22
CA ILE A 44 1.55 4.24 8.96
C ILE A 44 2.82 3.51 8.52
N ALA A 45 3.27 2.55 9.32
CA ALA A 45 4.40 1.70 8.97
C ALA A 45 3.93 0.63 7.98
N GLY A 46 4.67 0.46 6.89
CA GLY A 46 4.45 -0.61 5.94
C GLY A 46 5.74 -1.03 5.25
N VAL A 47 5.65 -2.08 4.45
CA VAL A 47 6.76 -2.59 3.64
C VAL A 47 6.20 -3.08 2.32
N ASP A 48 6.89 -2.79 1.23
CA ASP A 48 6.56 -3.31 -0.10
C ASP A 48 7.49 -4.49 -0.39
N VAL A 49 7.00 -5.71 -0.22
CA VAL A 49 7.85 -6.90 -0.36
C VAL A 49 7.87 -7.36 -1.81
N ARG A 50 9.05 -7.31 -2.45
CA ARG A 50 9.26 -7.61 -3.88
C ARG A 50 10.46 -8.53 -4.14
N ASN A 51 10.47 -9.24 -5.26
CA ASN A 51 11.64 -9.88 -5.86
C ASN A 51 11.54 -9.77 -7.38
N SER A 52 12.58 -9.25 -8.03
CA SER A 52 12.62 -9.10 -9.50
C SER A 52 11.36 -8.43 -10.08
N ASN A 53 10.87 -7.36 -9.43
CA ASN A 53 9.62 -6.64 -9.75
C ASN A 53 8.30 -7.40 -9.53
N GLN A 54 8.31 -8.57 -8.89
CA GLN A 54 7.12 -9.34 -8.50
C GLN A 54 6.95 -9.32 -6.98
N PHE A 55 5.71 -9.21 -6.49
CA PHE A 55 5.44 -9.20 -5.04
C PHE A 55 5.76 -10.56 -4.42
N LEU A 56 6.43 -10.57 -3.25
CA LEU A 56 6.70 -11.80 -2.49
C LEU A 56 6.07 -11.74 -1.11
N TYR A 57 5.37 -12.82 -0.76
CA TYR A 57 5.30 -13.29 0.62
C TYR A 57 5.59 -14.78 0.56
N HIS A 58 6.40 -15.33 1.47
CA HIS A 58 6.59 -16.75 1.86
C HIS A 58 6.67 -17.90 0.80
N TYR A 59 5.85 -17.90 -0.24
CA TYR A 59 5.63 -18.94 -1.24
C TYR A 59 6.88 -19.31 -2.05
N GLN A 60 7.81 -18.39 -2.28
CA GLN A 60 9.02 -18.67 -3.07
C GLN A 60 10.04 -19.54 -2.33
N LEU A 61 10.20 -19.36 -1.01
CA LEU A 61 11.05 -20.25 -0.19
C LEU A 61 10.55 -21.70 -0.21
N GLN A 62 9.29 -21.91 -0.62
CA GLN A 62 8.65 -23.21 -0.70
C GLN A 62 8.31 -23.65 -2.13
N HIS A 63 8.77 -22.93 -3.17
CA HIS A 63 8.43 -23.19 -4.58
C HIS A 63 6.91 -23.33 -4.86
N LYS A 64 6.07 -22.59 -4.12
CA LYS A 64 4.61 -22.63 -4.26
C LYS A 64 4.11 -21.50 -5.16
N SER A 65 2.97 -21.71 -5.80
CA SER A 65 2.24 -20.67 -6.53
C SER A 65 1.80 -19.54 -5.59
N TYR A 66 1.88 -18.29 -6.06
CA TYR A 66 1.39 -17.14 -5.30
C TYR A 66 -0.12 -17.24 -5.09
N PRO A 67 -0.62 -17.04 -3.86
CA PRO A 67 -2.04 -16.99 -3.62
C PRO A 67 -2.56 -15.68 -4.21
N THR A 68 -3.75 -15.73 -4.81
CA THR A 68 -4.44 -14.52 -5.25
C THR A 68 -4.96 -13.70 -4.06
N GLU A 69 -5.07 -14.33 -2.88
CA GLU A 69 -5.52 -13.74 -1.63
C GLU A 69 -4.35 -13.64 -0.64
N ALA A 70 -4.22 -12.50 0.02
CA ALA A 70 -3.27 -12.35 1.10
C ALA A 70 -3.70 -13.18 2.32
N PRO A 71 -2.74 -13.64 3.15
CA PRO A 71 -3.08 -14.29 4.42
C PRO A 71 -3.94 -13.36 5.29
N LYS A 72 -4.87 -13.95 6.06
CA LYS A 72 -5.70 -13.20 6.99
C LYS A 72 -4.85 -12.68 8.15
N LEU A 73 -4.45 -11.43 8.04
CA LEU A 73 -3.69 -10.71 9.06
C LEU A 73 -4.60 -9.70 9.77
N LYS A 74 -4.56 -9.71 11.11
CA LYS A 74 -5.29 -8.72 11.92
C LYS A 74 -4.49 -7.42 11.97
N GLU A 75 -5.19 -6.29 12.05
CA GLU A 75 -4.62 -4.95 12.29
C GLU A 75 -3.63 -4.45 11.21
N VAL A 76 -3.70 -5.00 10.00
CA VAL A 76 -2.93 -4.51 8.84
C VAL A 76 -3.87 -4.17 7.69
N PHE A 77 -3.46 -3.21 6.87
CA PHE A 77 -4.09 -2.96 5.58
C PHE A 77 -3.36 -3.73 4.48
N ILE A 78 -4.11 -4.38 3.61
CA ILE A 78 -3.60 -5.09 2.44
C ILE A 78 -3.99 -4.30 1.20
N ILE A 79 -3.02 -3.94 0.36
CA ILE A 79 -3.25 -3.17 -0.85
C ILE A 79 -2.83 -4.02 -2.06
N TYR A 80 -3.81 -4.46 -2.83
CA TYR A 80 -3.60 -5.26 -4.04
C TYR A 80 -3.36 -4.37 -5.27
N PRO A 81 -2.57 -4.81 -6.27
CA PRO A 81 -2.50 -4.14 -7.56
C PRO A 81 -3.85 -4.15 -8.32
N LEU A 82 -4.13 -3.10 -9.10
CA LEU A 82 -5.33 -3.01 -9.95
C LEU A 82 -5.57 -4.22 -10.87
N HIS A 83 -4.49 -4.90 -11.28
CA HIS A 83 -4.54 -6.04 -12.18
C HIS A 83 -4.49 -7.40 -11.48
N HIS A 84 -4.29 -7.43 -10.17
CA HIS A 84 -4.07 -8.67 -9.42
C HIS A 84 -4.66 -8.57 -8.01
N PHE A 85 -5.95 -8.84 -7.89
CA PHE A 85 -6.67 -8.84 -6.62
C PHE A 85 -7.76 -9.93 -6.63
N PRO A 86 -8.22 -10.39 -5.45
CA PRO A 86 -9.30 -11.37 -5.34
C PRO A 86 -10.56 -10.88 -6.07
N GLN A 87 -11.13 -11.67 -6.98
CA GLN A 87 -12.34 -11.26 -7.71
C GLN A 87 -13.61 -11.26 -6.85
N GLY A 88 -13.52 -11.74 -5.60
CA GLY A 88 -14.58 -11.72 -4.60
C GLY A 88 -14.72 -10.38 -3.87
N GLN A 89 -15.49 -10.39 -2.78
CA GLN A 89 -15.65 -9.22 -1.92
C GLN A 89 -14.40 -9.02 -1.07
N LEU A 90 -13.77 -7.85 -1.20
CA LEU A 90 -12.66 -7.43 -0.35
C LEU A 90 -13.13 -7.24 1.10
N GLN A 91 -12.32 -7.68 2.05
CA GLN A 91 -12.55 -7.40 3.46
C GLN A 91 -12.33 -5.92 3.79
N ASP A 92 -12.70 -5.52 5.00
CA ASP A 92 -12.67 -4.10 5.39
C ASP A 92 -11.26 -3.50 5.42
N ASN A 93 -10.25 -4.34 5.65
CA ASN A 93 -8.84 -3.97 5.66
C ASN A 93 -8.13 -4.21 4.31
N GLU A 94 -8.88 -4.58 3.26
CA GLU A 94 -8.35 -4.86 1.93
C GLU A 94 -8.75 -3.77 0.93
N PHE A 95 -7.76 -3.32 0.15
CA PHE A 95 -7.87 -2.22 -0.78
C PHE A 95 -7.17 -2.53 -2.10
N ILE A 96 -7.45 -1.74 -3.13
CA ILE A 96 -6.80 -1.83 -4.44
C ILE A 96 -5.99 -0.56 -4.68
N GLY A 97 -4.69 -0.70 -4.87
CA GLY A 97 -3.81 0.39 -5.28
C GLY A 97 -3.92 0.66 -6.77
N VAL A 98 -4.18 1.92 -7.12
CA VAL A 98 -4.31 2.43 -8.49
C VAL A 98 -3.18 3.40 -8.74
N ARG A 99 -2.23 3.05 -9.63
CA ARG A 99 -1.16 4.00 -9.97
C ARG A 99 -1.76 5.19 -10.72
N LYS A 100 -1.14 6.37 -10.63
CA LYS A 100 -1.57 7.57 -11.38
C LYS A 100 -1.77 7.32 -12.89
N ARG A 101 -0.91 6.50 -13.51
CA ARG A 101 -1.01 6.10 -14.93
C ARG A 101 -2.21 5.17 -15.24
N GLU A 102 -2.76 4.53 -14.22
CA GLU A 102 -3.86 3.55 -14.30
C GLU A 102 -5.23 4.17 -14.03
N ILE A 103 -5.29 5.47 -13.67
CA ILE A 103 -6.56 6.21 -13.42
C ILE A 103 -7.51 6.11 -14.63
N ASN A 104 -6.97 6.20 -15.84
CA ASN A 104 -7.76 6.06 -17.08
C ASN A 104 -8.37 4.66 -17.25
N GLN A 105 -8.05 3.67 -16.43
CA GLN A 105 -8.67 2.36 -16.48
C GLN A 105 -9.89 2.25 -15.55
N LEU A 106 -10.09 3.23 -14.67
CA LEU A 106 -11.17 3.22 -13.67
C LEU A 106 -12.57 3.31 -14.30
N TYR A 107 -12.69 3.75 -15.56
CA TYR A 107 -13.99 3.73 -16.27
C TYR A 107 -14.58 2.32 -16.35
N ARG A 108 -13.74 1.27 -16.36
CA ARG A 108 -14.15 -0.14 -16.37
C ARG A 108 -14.85 -0.57 -15.09
N TYR A 109 -14.67 0.20 -14.02
CA TYR A 109 -15.17 -0.08 -12.67
C TYR A 109 -16.31 0.87 -12.24
N LYS A 110 -16.80 1.73 -13.15
CA LYS A 110 -17.77 2.82 -12.90
C LYS A 110 -19.03 2.42 -12.12
N ASN A 111 -19.42 1.15 -12.15
CA ASN A 111 -20.66 0.65 -11.52
C ASN A 111 -20.43 -0.40 -10.42
N LYS A 112 -19.20 -0.52 -9.88
CA LYS A 112 -18.88 -1.54 -8.86
C LYS A 112 -18.69 -0.90 -7.48
N PRO A 113 -19.15 -1.56 -6.39
CA PRO A 113 -18.80 -1.21 -5.01
C PRO A 113 -17.28 -1.06 -4.78
N LEU A 114 -16.50 -1.68 -5.66
CA LEU A 114 -15.05 -1.72 -5.68
C LEU A 114 -14.38 -0.35 -5.77
N LEU A 115 -15.00 0.67 -6.40
CA LEU A 115 -14.40 2.02 -6.47
C LEU A 115 -14.16 2.63 -5.09
N LYS A 116 -15.00 2.30 -4.10
CA LYS A 116 -14.84 2.78 -2.72
C LYS A 116 -13.67 2.13 -1.97
N ARG A 117 -13.10 1.06 -2.53
CA ARG A 117 -11.96 0.31 -1.98
C ARG A 117 -10.66 0.61 -2.73
N MET A 118 -10.64 1.60 -3.63
CA MET A 118 -9.45 1.99 -4.39
C MET A 118 -8.69 3.14 -3.74
N LEU A 119 -7.37 3.01 -3.68
CA LEU A 119 -6.42 4.00 -3.17
C LEU A 119 -5.56 4.48 -4.36
N ILE A 120 -5.51 5.78 -4.59
CA ILE A 120 -4.75 6.42 -5.69
C ILE A 120 -3.47 7.05 -5.14
#